data_AF-A0AAN0RL26-F1
#
_entry.id   AF-A0AAN0RL26-F1
#
_cell.length_a   1.000
_cell.length_b   1.000
_cell.length_c   1.000
_cell.angle_alpha   90.00
_cell.angle_beta   90.00
_cell.angle_gamma   90.00
#
_symmetry.space_group_name_H-M   'P 1'
#
loop_
_entity.id
_entity.type
_entity.pdbx_description
1 polymer ?
#
loop_
_entity_poly.entity_id
_entity_poly.type
_entity_poly.pdbx_seq_one_letter_code
_entity_poly.pdbx_strand_id
1 'polypeptide(L)' 'MTESKTITINDKEYILDDLSDAAKAQLGSMQLTDQEIVRLQQQLAIAQTARNAYAQALNAELPKDA' A
#
# COMPACT_ATOMS: atom_id res chain seq x y z
N MET A 1 -7.96 -25.63 -24.79
CA MET A 1 -8.15 -24.20 -25.09
C MET A 1 -7.31 -23.44 -24.09
N THR A 2 -6.23 -22.80 -24.52
CA THR A 2 -5.36 -22.00 -23.65
C THR A 2 -6.06 -20.67 -23.41
N GLU A 3 -6.53 -20.43 -22.18
CA GLU A 3 -6.98 -19.09 -21.77
C GLU A 3 -5.74 -18.21 -21.62
N SER A 4 -5.54 -17.29 -22.56
CA SER A 4 -4.51 -16.26 -22.47
C SER A 4 -4.89 -15.29 -21.34
N LYS A 5 -4.06 -15.24 -20.30
CA LYS A 5 -4.25 -14.28 -19.19
C LYS A 5 -3.99 -12.87 -19.71
N THR A 6 -4.96 -11.97 -19.60
CA THR A 6 -4.75 -10.55 -19.90
C THR A 6 -4.54 -9.74 -18.63
N ILE A 7 -3.72 -8.70 -18.71
CA ILE A 7 -3.52 -7.73 -17.65
C ILE A 7 -3.72 -6.33 -18.21
N THR A 8 -4.24 -5.42 -17.39
CA THR A 8 -4.36 -4.01 -17.76
C THR A 8 -3.20 -3.23 -17.14
N ILE A 9 -2.42 -2.55 -17.97
CA ILE A 9 -1.35 -1.63 -17.54
C ILE A 9 -1.62 -0.28 -18.22
N ASN A 10 -1.72 0.81 -17.44
CA ASN A 10 -1.98 2.16 -17.96
C ASN A 10 -3.20 2.22 -18.90
N ASP A 11 -4.32 1.65 -18.46
CA ASP A 11 -5.60 1.60 -19.20
C ASP A 11 -5.56 0.87 -20.55
N LYS A 12 -4.50 0.08 -20.79
CA LYS A 12 -4.38 -0.77 -21.96
C LYS A 12 -4.25 -2.23 -21.57
N GLU A 13 -5.00 -3.07 -22.26
CA GLU A 13 -4.99 -4.51 -22.07
C GLU A 13 -3.84 -5.16 -22.83
N TYR A 14 -3.10 -6.03 -22.15
CA TYR A 14 -1.98 -6.79 -22.67
C TYR A 14 -2.17 -8.27 -22.38
N ILE A 15 -1.88 -9.13 -23.35
CA ILE A 15 -1.77 -10.56 -23.10
C ILE A 15 -0.47 -10.77 -22.31
N LEU A 16 -0.59 -11.37 -21.13
CA LEU A 16 0.54 -11.60 -20.22
C LEU A 16 1.64 -12.42 -20.89
N ASP A 17 1.27 -13.41 -21.70
CA ASP A 17 2.21 -14.28 -22.39
C ASP A 17 3.04 -13.54 -23.45
N ASP A 18 2.49 -12.48 -24.05
CA ASP A 18 3.15 -11.64 -25.05
C ASP A 18 4.16 -10.65 -24.45
N LEU A 19 4.17 -10.50 -23.12
CA LEU A 19 5.13 -9.65 -22.44
C LEU A 19 6.52 -10.32 -22.37
N SER A 20 7.56 -9.50 -22.51
CA SER A 20 8.93 -9.95 -22.30
C SER A 20 9.15 -10.40 -20.85
N ASP A 21 10.12 -11.30 -20.64
CA ASP A 21 10.47 -11.76 -19.30
C ASP A 21 10.88 -10.61 -18.37
N ALA A 22 11.55 -9.59 -18.91
CA ALA A 22 11.89 -8.38 -18.18
C ALA A 22 10.64 -7.59 -17.75
N ALA A 23 9.63 -7.47 -18.62
CA ALA A 23 8.37 -6.80 -18.29
C ALA A 23 7.58 -7.58 -17.21
N LYS A 24 7.55 -8.91 -17.30
CA LYS A 24 6.93 -9.77 -16.28
C LYS A 24 7.63 -9.65 -14.92
N ALA A 25 8.97 -9.61 -14.92
CA ALA A 25 9.74 -9.40 -13.70
C ALA A 25 9.44 -8.04 -13.05
N GLN A 26 9.43 -6.97 -13.84
CA GLN A 26 9.11 -5.62 -13.35
C GLN A 26 7.68 -5.52 -12.81
N LEU A 27 6.71 -6.17 -13.47
CA LEU A 27 5.32 -6.24 -13.00
C LEU A 27 5.25 -6.93 -11.62
N GLY A 28 5.95 -8.05 -11.44
CA GLY A 28 6.02 -8.74 -10.15
C GLY A 28 6.63 -7.85 -9.05
N SER A 29 7.73 -7.16 -9.35
CA SER A 29 8.34 -6.21 -8.40
C SER A 29 7.42 -5.05 -8.05
N MET A 30 6.65 -4.53 -9.01
CA MET A 30 5.67 -3.48 -8.76
C MET A 30 4.54 -3.97 -7.85
N GLN A 31 3.95 -5.12 -8.15
CA GLN A 31 2.88 -5.71 -7.32
C GLN A 31 3.34 -5.96 -5.88
N LEU A 32 4.56 -6.46 -5.68
CA LEU A 32 5.13 -6.64 -4.35
C LEU A 32 5.30 -5.29 -3.64
N THR A 33 5.79 -4.28 -4.35
CA THR A 33 5.96 -2.93 -3.81
C THR A 33 4.62 -2.31 -3.40
N ASP A 34 3.59 -2.49 -4.21
CA ASP A 34 2.23 -2.00 -3.91
C ASP A 34 1.68 -2.65 -2.64
N GLN A 35 1.89 -3.96 -2.46
CA GLN A 35 1.51 -4.67 -1.22
C GLN A 35 2.24 -4.11 0.00
N GLU A 36 3.54 -3.84 -0.12
CA GLU A 36 4.32 -3.23 0.96
C GLU A 36 3.85 -1.81 1.29
N ILE A 37 3.48 -1.00 0.28
CA ILE A 37 2.90 0.33 0.49
C ILE A 37 1.61 0.23 1.32
N VAL A 38 0.70 -0.68 0.95
CA VAL A 38 -0.54 -0.90 1.70
C VAL A 38 -0.24 -1.32 3.14
N ARG A 39 0.71 -2.23 3.36
CA ARG A 39 1.13 -2.66 4.70
C ARG A 39 1.67 -1.50 5.53
N LEU A 40 2.51 -0.64 4.95
CA LEU A 40 3.06 0.54 5.62
C LEU A 40 1.98 1.56 5.96
N GLN A 41 1.01 1.78 5.07
CA GLN A 41 -0.13 2.66 5.34
C GLN A 41 -0.97 2.16 6.53
N GLN A 42 -1.20 0.85 6.64
CA GLN A 42 -1.88 0.26 7.80
C GLN A 42 -1.10 0.50 9.10
N GLN A 43 0.23 0.27 9.08
CA GLN A 43 1.08 0.52 10.24
C GLN A 43 1.09 2.01 10.64
N LEU A 44 1.10 2.90 9.65
CA LEU A 44 1.01 4.33 9.89
C LEU A 44 -0.32 4.71 10.56
N ALA A 45 -1.45 4.16 10.11
CA ALA A 45 -2.76 4.42 10.71
C ALA A 45 -2.83 3.97 12.18
N ILE A 46 -2.23 2.80 12.50
CA ILE A 46 -2.11 2.32 13.89
C ILE A 46 -1.29 3.30 14.72
N ALA A 47 -0.11 3.70 14.23
CA ALA A 47 0.76 4.64 14.93
C ALA A 47 0.11 6.01 15.16
N GLN A 48 -0.63 6.52 14.17
CA GLN A 48 -1.40 7.76 14.28
C GLN A 48 -2.48 7.67 15.36
N THR A 49 -3.19 6.53 15.43
CA THR A 49 -4.20 6.28 16.47
C THR A 49 -3.57 6.31 17.87
N ALA A 50 -2.46 5.60 18.06
CA ALA A 50 -1.72 5.60 19.33
C ALA A 50 -1.22 6.99 19.71
N ARG A 51 -0.64 7.74 18.75
CA ARG A 51 -0.19 9.13 18.97
C ARG A 51 -1.33 10.02 19.44
N ASN A 52 -2.52 9.90 18.84
CA ASN A 52 -3.68 10.69 19.23
C ASN A 52 -4.15 10.35 20.64
N ALA A 53 -4.16 9.07 21.01
CA ALA A 53 -4.48 8.65 22.38
C ALA A 53 -3.48 9.22 23.40
N TYR A 54 -2.18 9.16 23.10
CA TYR A 54 -1.15 9.76 23.97
C TYR A 54 -1.27 11.28 24.07
N ALA A 55 -1.60 11.97 22.97
CA ALA A 55 -1.82 13.41 22.99
C ALA A 55 -3.03 13.80 23.87
N GLN A 56 -4.11 13.03 23.81
CA GLN A 56 -5.28 13.23 24.67
C GLN A 56 -4.95 13.00 26.15
N ALA A 57 -4.24 11.91 26.45
CA ALA A 57 -3.79 11.61 27.82
C ALA A 57 -2.88 12.72 28.35
N LEU A 58 -1.90 13.18 27.56
CA LEU A 58 -1.03 14.30 27.94
C LEU A 58 -1.85 15.55 28.23
N ASN A 59 -2.78 15.93 27.35
CA ASN A 59 -3.63 17.11 27.56
C ASN A 59 -4.47 17.04 28.83
N ALA A 60 -4.86 15.84 29.28
CA ALA A 60 -5.59 15.66 30.53
C ALA A 60 -4.73 15.91 31.78
N GLU A 61 -3.42 15.66 31.69
CA GLU A 61 -2.44 15.85 32.75
C GLU A 61 -1.85 17.27 32.78
N LEU A 62 -2.04 18.05 31.70
CA LEU A 62 -1.57 19.42 31.67
C LEU A 62 -2.34 20.28 32.69
N PRO A 63 -1.68 21.23 33.36
CA PRO A 63 -2.35 22.19 34.22
C PRO A 63 -3.46 22.90 33.43
N LYS A 64 -4.66 22.91 33.98
CA LYS A 64 -5.71 23.78 33.46
C LYS A 64 -5.43 25.17 34.01
N ASP A 65 -5.19 26.13 33.13
CA ASP A 65 -5.12 27.54 33.52
C ASP A 65 -6.40 27.89 34.31
N ALA A 66 -6.22 28.55 35.45
CA ALA A 66 -7.27 28.90 36.40
C ALA A 66 -8.26 29.94 35.84
#